data_AF-A0A2N2C1T3-F1
#
_entry.id   AF-A0A2N2C1T3-F1
#
_cell.length_a   1.000
_cell.length_b   1.000
_cell.length_c   1.000
_cell.angle_alpha   90.00
_cell.angle_beta   90.00
_cell.angle_gamma   90.00
#
_symmetry.space_group_name_H-M   'P 1'
#
loop_
_entity.id
_entity.type
_entity.pdbx_description
1 polymer ?
#
loop_
_entity_poly.entity_id
_entity_poly.type
_entity_poly.pdbx_seq_one_letter_code
_entity_poly.pdbx_strand_id
1 'polypeptide(L)'
;MDRYEQLYKKYVQLELENVQLKEEIRQLKQKLREVNDAQIEMISNSDSSPFEVSGQSKITQRSSNEEKINLFLSLFKGRRDVCAKRWSSKPGYSPYCYNDFKPGICQKPSIK
;
A
#
# COMPACT_ATOMS: atom_id res chain seq x y z
N MET A 1 -6.39 -8.91 -51.38
CA MET A 1 -5.04 -9.19 -50.84
C MET A 1 -4.67 -8.28 -49.67
N ASP A 2 -5.24 -7.07 -49.52
CA ASP A 2 -4.82 -6.10 -48.49
C ASP A 2 -5.17 -6.42 -47.03
N ARG A 3 -6.26 -7.14 -46.76
CA ARG A 3 -6.73 -7.38 -45.38
C ARG A 3 -5.80 -8.28 -44.57
N TYR A 4 -5.25 -9.31 -45.21
CA TYR A 4 -4.31 -10.22 -44.57
C TYR A 4 -2.99 -9.51 -44.24
N GLU A 5 -2.48 -8.74 -45.19
CA GLU A 5 -1.26 -7.95 -45.03
C GLU A 5 -1.39 -6.92 -43.89
N GLN A 6 -2.53 -6.22 -43.82
CA GLN A 6 -2.84 -5.30 -42.72
C GLN A 6 -2.92 -6.02 -41.37
N LEU A 7 -3.53 -7.21 -41.32
CA LEU A 7 -3.65 -7.99 -40.10
C LEU A 7 -2.27 -8.49 -39.64
N TYR A 8 -1.44 -8.97 -40.57
CA TYR A 8 -0.09 -9.43 -40.29
C TYR A 8 0.79 -8.30 -39.74
N LYS A 9 0.73 -7.10 -40.33
CA LYS A 9 1.43 -5.91 -39.80
C LYS A 9 1.03 -5.57 -38.37
N LYS A 10 -0.27 -5.59 -38.06
CA LYS A 10 -0.78 -5.36 -36.69
C LYS A 10 -0.33 -6.44 -35.72
N TYR A 11 -0.32 -7.70 -36.15
CA TYR A 11 0.16 -8.81 -35.33
C TYR A 11 1.63 -8.61 -34.94
N VAL A 12 2.50 -8.32 -35.89
CA VAL A 12 3.93 -8.07 -35.64
C VAL A 12 4.13 -6.87 -34.71
N GLN A 13 3.36 -5.79 -34.90
CA GLN A 13 3.42 -4.63 -34.02
C GLN A 13 3.02 -4.97 -32.58
N LEU A 14 1.93 -5.71 -32.39
CA LEU A 14 1.46 -6.15 -31.08
C LEU A 14 2.44 -7.12 -30.42
N GLU A 15 3.10 -7.98 -31.18
CA GLU A 15 4.11 -8.90 -30.68
C GLU A 15 5.33 -8.14 -30.16
N LEU A 16 5.78 -7.12 -30.90
CA LEU A 16 6.85 -6.24 -30.49
C LEU A 16 6.51 -5.47 -29.20
N GLU A 17 5.32 -4.88 -29.13
CA GLU A 17 4.84 -4.17 -27.94
C GLU A 17 4.73 -5.10 -26.73
N ASN A 18 4.24 -6.33 -26.92
CA ASN A 18 4.19 -7.34 -25.86
C ASN A 18 5.58 -7.68 -25.31
N VAL A 19 6.58 -7.81 -26.17
CA VAL A 19 7.96 -8.06 -25.74
C VAL A 19 8.48 -6.88 -24.93
N GLN A 20 8.27 -5.65 -25.40
CA GLN A 20 8.68 -4.42 -24.69
C GLN A 20 8.02 -4.31 -23.31
N LEU A 21 6.70 -4.48 -23.22
CA LEU A 21 5.95 -4.40 -21.97
C LEU A 21 6.39 -5.47 -20.97
N LYS A 22 6.65 -6.71 -21.44
CA LYS A 22 7.15 -7.79 -20.57
C LYS A 22 8.52 -7.46 -20.00
N GLU A 23 9.39 -6.85 -20.79
CA GLU A 23 10.72 -6.43 -20.35
C GLU A 23 10.63 -5.27 -19.35
N GLU A 24 9.77 -4.28 -19.58
CA GLU A 24 9.53 -3.20 -18.62
C GLU A 24 8.98 -3.73 -17.28
N ILE A 25 8.01 -4.65 -17.32
CA ILE A 25 7.49 -5.32 -16.12
C ILE A 25 8.62 -6.05 -15.37
N ARG A 26 9.52 -6.72 -16.09
CA ARG A 26 10.68 -7.41 -15.49
C ARG A 26 11.57 -6.41 -14.75
N GLN A 27 11.89 -5.29 -15.40
CA GLN A 27 12.73 -4.23 -14.82
C GLN A 27 12.07 -3.56 -13.62
N LEU A 28 10.79 -3.23 -13.70
CA LEU A 28 10.05 -2.62 -12.59
C LEU A 28 9.97 -3.57 -11.39
N LYS A 29 9.73 -4.87 -11.61
CA LYS A 29 9.76 -5.87 -10.54
C LYS A 29 11.14 -6.00 -9.90
N GLN A 30 12.20 -5.90 -10.68
CA GLN A 30 13.57 -5.91 -10.16
C GLN A 30 13.82 -4.67 -9.28
N LYS A 31 13.53 -3.47 -9.79
CA LYS A 31 13.65 -2.22 -9.01
C LYS A 31 12.85 -2.26 -7.71
N LEU A 32 11.65 -2.84 -7.74
CA LEU A 32 10.82 -3.01 -6.54
C LEU A 32 11.47 -3.94 -5.52
N ARG A 33 12.13 -5.01 -5.95
CA ARG A 33 12.92 -5.88 -5.06
C ARG A 33 14.10 -5.11 -4.46
N GLU A 34 14.87 -4.40 -5.29
CA GLU A 34 16.02 -3.61 -4.83
C GLU A 34 15.61 -2.55 -3.80
N VAL A 35 14.51 -1.82 -4.04
CA VAL A 35 13.97 -0.84 -3.08
C VAL A 35 13.49 -1.54 -1.80
N ASN A 36 12.81 -2.67 -1.91
CA ASN A 36 12.33 -3.41 -0.75
C ASN A 36 13.47 -4.01 0.08
N ASP A 37 14.51 -4.52 -0.58
CA ASP A 37 15.71 -5.08 0.06
C ASP A 37 16.53 -3.96 0.72
N ALA A 38 16.71 -2.82 0.05
CA ALA A 38 17.33 -1.63 0.66
C ALA A 38 16.50 -1.09 1.83
N GLN A 39 15.18 -1.16 1.76
CA GLN A 39 14.30 -0.78 2.86
C GLN A 39 14.39 -1.78 4.02
N ILE A 40 14.52 -3.08 3.75
CA ILE A 40 14.80 -4.12 4.77
C ILE A 40 16.18 -3.90 5.40
N GLU A 41 17.21 -3.57 4.64
CA GLU A 41 18.55 -3.26 5.14
C GLU A 41 18.59 -1.97 5.96
N MET A 42 17.82 -0.95 5.57
CA MET A 42 17.60 0.23 6.41
C MET A 42 16.87 -0.12 7.71
N ILE A 43 15.88 -1.02 7.65
CA ILE A 43 15.11 -1.50 8.81
C ILE A 43 15.94 -2.44 9.70
N SER A 44 16.98 -3.12 9.21
CA SER A 44 17.83 -4.00 10.02
C SER A 44 19.07 -3.29 10.59
N ASN A 45 19.54 -2.23 9.94
CA ASN A 45 20.59 -1.35 10.50
C ASN A 45 20.03 -0.35 11.52
N SER A 46 18.72 -0.11 11.53
CA SER A 46 18.00 0.38 12.70
C SER A 46 17.50 -0.82 13.48
N ASP A 47 18.01 -1.16 14.66
CA ASP A 47 17.27 -2.07 15.56
C ASP A 47 15.91 -1.41 15.84
N SER A 48 14.93 -1.76 15.04
CA SER A 48 13.61 -1.15 14.99
C SER A 48 12.66 -2.11 14.31
N SER A 49 12.27 -3.16 15.04
CA SER A 49 10.97 -3.81 14.84
C SER A 49 9.92 -2.76 14.44
N PRO A 50 8.89 -3.10 13.64
CA PRO A 50 7.69 -2.27 13.51
C PRO A 50 7.01 -1.95 14.86
N PHE A 51 7.53 -2.50 15.96
CA PHE A 51 7.17 -2.27 17.35
C PHE A 51 8.27 -1.64 18.25
N GLU A 52 9.41 -1.23 17.71
CA GLU A 52 10.50 -0.65 18.51
C GLU A 52 10.47 0.87 18.37
N VAL A 53 10.07 1.50 19.47
CA VAL A 53 10.05 2.95 19.65
C VAL A 53 11.50 3.45 19.79
N SER A 54 12.28 3.39 18.72
CA SER A 54 13.65 3.92 18.73
C SER A 54 13.62 5.43 18.55
N GLY A 55 13.88 6.13 19.66
CA GLY A 55 13.77 7.59 19.77
C GLY A 55 12.89 8.08 20.91
N GLN A 56 12.55 7.25 21.91
CA GLN A 56 12.03 7.79 23.16
C GLN A 56 13.10 8.63 23.85
N SER A 57 13.13 9.94 23.56
CA SER A 57 13.06 10.88 24.68
C SER A 57 11.95 10.33 25.58
N LYS A 58 12.32 9.68 26.70
CA LYS A 58 11.37 9.02 27.61
C LYS A 58 10.21 9.99 27.79
N ILE A 59 9.07 9.71 27.14
CA ILE A 59 7.93 10.61 27.26
C ILE A 59 7.47 10.46 28.69
N THR A 60 7.76 11.48 29.47
CA THR A 60 7.41 11.52 30.88
C THR A 60 6.12 12.30 31.01
N GLN A 61 5.57 12.30 32.22
CA GLN A 61 4.41 13.14 32.53
C GLN A 61 4.68 14.63 32.28
N ARG A 62 5.95 15.06 32.26
CA ARG A 62 6.38 16.44 32.00
C ARG A 62 6.59 16.79 30.53
N SER A 63 6.54 15.81 29.62
CA SER A 63 6.63 16.06 28.19
C SER A 63 5.45 16.90 27.69
N SER A 64 5.66 17.59 26.57
CA SER A 64 4.65 18.43 25.93
C SER A 64 3.44 17.61 25.47
N ASN A 65 2.30 18.29 25.29
CA ASN A 65 1.10 17.64 24.77
C ASN A 65 1.32 17.11 23.35
N GLU A 66 2.10 17.81 22.53
CA GLU A 66 2.39 17.41 21.16
C GLU A 66 3.20 16.11 21.10
N GLU A 67 4.23 15.96 21.93
CA GLU A 67 4.99 14.71 22.02
C GLU A 67 4.11 13.53 22.46
N LYS A 68 3.22 13.74 23.44
CA LYS A 68 2.27 12.71 23.89
C LYS A 68 1.27 12.33 22.80
N ILE A 69 0.75 13.31 22.06
CA ILE A 69 -0.15 13.08 20.93
C ILE A 69 0.58 12.32 19.82
N ASN A 70 1.81 12.69 19.51
CA ASN A 70 2.61 12.03 18.48
C ASN A 70 2.90 10.56 18.83
N LEU A 71 3.21 10.27 20.10
CA LEU A 71 3.36 8.88 20.57
C LEU A 71 2.04 8.11 20.52
N PHE A 72 0.94 8.72 20.93
CA PHE A 72 -0.37 8.09 20.83
C PHE A 72 -0.72 7.76 19.37
N LEU A 73 -0.51 8.71 18.47
CA LEU A 73 -0.74 8.52 17.05
C LEU A 73 0.24 7.52 16.42
N SER A 74 1.48 7.40 16.89
CA SER A 74 2.40 6.40 16.35
C SER A 74 1.97 4.97 16.71
N LEU A 75 1.47 4.78 17.94
CA LEU A 75 1.08 3.46 18.46
C LEU A 75 -0.36 3.06 18.08
N PHE A 76 -1.28 4.02 18.10
CA PHE A 76 -2.72 3.78 17.94
C PHE A 76 -3.29 4.39 16.66
N LYS A 77 -2.43 4.73 15.69
CA LYS A 77 -2.85 5.17 14.36
C LYS A 77 -3.80 4.13 13.75
N GLY A 78 -5.06 4.53 13.62
CA GLY A 78 -6.06 3.75 12.91
C GLY A 78 -5.73 3.64 11.43
N ARG A 79 -6.53 2.81 10.73
CA ARG A 79 -6.47 2.71 9.27
C ARG A 79 -6.89 4.02 8.61
N ARG A 80 -5.97 4.63 7.84
CA ARG A 80 -6.24 5.88 7.09
C ARG A 80 -7.17 5.69 5.89
N ASP A 81 -7.31 4.46 5.43
CA ASP A 81 -8.17 4.10 4.29
C ASP A 81 -9.59 3.69 4.72
N VAL A 82 -9.90 3.81 6.02
CA VAL A 82 -11.21 3.51 6.60
C VAL A 82 -11.81 4.77 7.22
N CYS A 83 -13.10 5.04 6.93
CA CYS A 83 -13.86 6.15 7.51
C CYS A 83 -15.22 5.69 8.04
N ALA A 84 -15.88 6.53 8.83
CA ALA A 84 -17.21 6.25 9.37
C ALA A 84 -18.30 6.58 8.34
N LYS A 85 -19.00 5.56 7.83
CA LYS A 85 -20.17 5.73 6.95
C LYS A 85 -21.45 5.78 7.78
N ARG A 86 -22.17 6.91 7.66
CA ARG A 86 -23.45 7.13 8.35
C ARG A 86 -24.54 6.20 7.79
N TRP A 87 -25.33 5.63 8.68
CA TRP A 87 -26.51 4.85 8.29
C TRP A 87 -27.65 5.77 7.85
N SER A 88 -28.38 5.36 6.80
CA SER A 88 -29.50 6.14 6.26
C SER A 88 -30.81 5.92 7.00
N SER A 89 -31.04 4.69 7.48
CA SER A 89 -32.32 4.27 8.09
C SER A 89 -32.32 4.25 9.62
N LYS A 90 -31.15 4.31 10.26
CA LYS A 90 -31.01 4.23 11.72
C LYS A 90 -29.87 5.11 12.20
N PRO A 91 -29.89 5.57 13.47
CA PRO A 91 -28.76 6.28 14.05
C PRO A 91 -27.56 5.33 14.15
N GLY A 92 -26.39 5.81 13.72
CA GLY A 92 -25.13 5.06 13.83
C GLY A 92 -24.22 5.20 12.62
N TYR A 93 -23.05 4.56 12.74
CA TYR A 93 -22.01 4.51 11.72
C TYR A 93 -21.46 3.10 11.58
N SER A 94 -20.98 2.77 10.39
CA SER A 94 -20.18 1.56 10.13
C SER A 94 -18.86 1.93 9.46
N PRO A 95 -17.79 1.15 9.65
CA PRO A 95 -16.54 1.37 8.92
C PRO A 95 -16.76 1.18 7.42
N TYR A 96 -16.27 2.13 6.62
CA TYR A 96 -16.23 2.08 5.17
C TYR A 96 -14.78 2.20 4.70
N CYS A 97 -14.36 1.29 3.82
CA CYS A 97 -13.02 1.25 3.27
C CYS A 97 -13.06 1.70 1.80
N TYR A 98 -12.21 2.64 1.40
CA TYR A 98 -12.21 3.19 0.03
C TYR A 98 -11.75 2.15 -1.01
N ASN A 99 -10.88 1.22 -0.61
CA ASN A 99 -10.28 0.21 -1.49
C ASN A 99 -11.09 -1.08 -1.56
N ASP A 100 -12.41 -1.03 -1.33
CA ASP A 100 -13.19 -2.24 -1.16
C ASP A 100 -13.42 -3.05 -2.44
N PHE A 101 -13.15 -2.43 -3.58
CA PHE A 101 -13.04 -3.06 -4.90
C PHE A 101 -11.74 -3.84 -5.11
N LYS A 102 -10.72 -3.68 -4.24
CA LYS A 102 -9.44 -4.39 -4.33
C LYS A 102 -9.38 -5.53 -3.31
N PRO A 103 -9.30 -6.81 -3.76
CA PRO A 103 -9.23 -7.94 -2.84
C PRO A 103 -7.96 -7.88 -1.99
N GLY A 104 -8.07 -8.29 -0.72
CA GLY A 104 -6.94 -8.34 0.23
C GLY A 104 -6.58 -7.02 0.92
N ILE A 105 -7.04 -5.85 0.42
CA ILE A 105 -6.69 -4.55 1.01
C ILE A 105 -7.58 -4.20 2.21
N CYS A 106 -8.89 -4.29 2.03
CA CYS A 106 -9.81 -3.92 3.12
C CYS A 106 -9.91 -5.01 4.20
N GLN A 107 -9.46 -6.24 3.92
CA GLN A 107 -9.56 -7.40 4.82
C GLN A 107 -10.97 -7.50 5.42
N LYS A 108 -12.01 -7.32 4.61
CA LYS A 108 -13.40 -7.42 5.07
C LYS A 108 -13.58 -8.81 5.70
N PRO A 109 -14.14 -8.91 6.92
CA PRO A 109 -14.37 -10.20 7.55
C PRO A 109 -15.26 -11.03 6.61
N SER A 110 -14.82 -12.24 6.29
CA SER A 110 -15.69 -13.21 5.62
C SER A 110 -16.88 -13.47 6.53
N ILE A 111 -18.08 -13.35 5.97
CA ILE A 111 -19.31 -13.74 6.67
C ILE A 111 -19.14 -15.23 7.02
N LYS A 112 -19.24 -15.55 8.31
CA LYS A 112 -19.35 -16.93 8.79
C LYS A 112 -20.79 -17.39 8.66
#